data_AF-A0A3S9Y3S9-F1
#
_entry.id   AF-A0A3S9Y3S9-F1
#
_cell.length_a   1.000
_cell.length_b   1.000
_cell.length_c   1.000
_cell.angle_alpha   90.00
_cell.angle_beta   90.00
_cell.angle_gamma   90.00
#
_symmetry.space_group_name_H-M   'P 1'
#
loop_
_entity.id
_entity.type
_entity.pdbx_description
1 polymer ?
#
loop_
_entity_poly.entity_id
_entity_poly.type
_entity_poly.pdbx_seq_one_letter_code
_entity_poly.pdbx_strand_id
1 'polypeptide(L)'
;MNRRSVRRRLLSAIRHRPGRERPAPCDTARDTHVLVKPDGVSRGLAPEVVRALQQAGLTVEPVGHLRLSRAQAERWYPEKLNEPDGPLTLAYLCEGPMLLLAVVGDDALRRTRRVKKDIRRRFGTDERRNVAHCPETRGERDHERGVFGPLVRPCR
;
A
#
# COMPACT_ATOMS: atom_id res chain seq x y z
N MET A 1 -16.34 34.02 63.95
CA MET A 1 -16.41 32.75 63.21
C MET A 1 -14.98 32.27 62.90
N ASN A 2 -14.61 31.16 63.55
CA ASN A 2 -13.66 30.08 63.18
C ASN A 2 -12.47 30.42 62.23
N ARG A 3 -11.23 30.52 62.73
CA ARG A 3 -10.20 29.48 62.93
C ARG A 3 -9.52 28.94 61.66
N ARG A 4 -8.18 29.09 61.68
CA ARG A 4 -7.13 28.21 61.16
C ARG A 4 -6.86 28.31 59.65
N SER A 5 -5.77 28.98 59.26
CA SER A 5 -4.39 28.48 59.35
C SER A 5 -4.02 27.54 58.19
N VAL A 6 -3.00 27.98 57.45
CA VAL A 6 -1.71 27.27 57.32
C VAL A 6 -1.60 26.21 56.21
N ARG A 7 -0.68 26.54 55.30
CA ARG A 7 0.36 25.69 54.68
C ARG A 7 0.01 24.78 53.49
N ARG A 8 0.89 24.95 52.50
CA ARG A 8 1.76 23.94 51.84
C ARG A 8 1.11 22.62 51.40
N ARG A 9 1.36 22.25 50.14
CA ARG A 9 2.36 21.24 49.70
C ARG A 9 2.12 21.03 48.19
N LEU A 10 3.13 21.25 47.34
CA LEU A 10 4.19 20.30 46.97
C LEU A 10 3.66 19.03 46.28
N LEU A 11 4.15 18.88 45.04
CA LEU A 11 4.58 17.65 44.36
C LEU A 11 3.59 16.90 43.46
N SER A 12 4.03 16.86 42.20
CA SER A 12 4.10 15.69 41.31
C SER A 12 2.80 14.98 40.93
N ALA A 13 2.52 14.94 39.64
CA ALA A 13 2.45 13.68 38.90
C ALA A 13 2.28 13.96 37.40
N ILE A 14 3.34 13.63 36.64
CA ILE A 14 3.31 12.90 35.37
C ILE A 14 1.91 12.83 34.74
N ARG A 15 1.65 13.61 33.68
CA ARG A 15 0.54 13.29 32.77
C ARG A 15 1.01 13.32 31.32
N HIS A 16 1.18 12.10 30.82
CA HIS A 16 1.17 11.66 29.44
C HIS A 16 2.04 12.39 28.42
N ARG A 17 3.18 11.77 28.11
CA ARG A 17 3.60 11.68 26.71
C ARG A 17 2.46 11.02 25.92
N PRO A 18 2.02 11.54 24.77
CA PRO A 18 1.14 10.79 23.89
C PRO A 18 1.96 9.60 23.39
N GLY A 19 1.76 8.44 24.02
CA GLY A 19 2.19 7.18 23.46
C GLY A 19 1.50 7.04 22.11
N ARG A 20 2.26 6.64 21.09
CA ARG A 20 1.71 6.25 19.78
C ARG A 20 0.50 5.36 20.02
N GLU A 21 -0.69 5.87 19.72
CA GLU A 21 -1.92 5.08 19.76
C GLU A 21 -1.67 3.81 18.94
N ARG A 22 -1.88 2.65 19.57
CA ARG A 22 -1.84 1.40 18.84
C ARG A 22 -3.00 1.47 17.84
N PRO A 23 -2.75 1.34 16.53
CA PRO A 23 -3.81 1.34 15.54
C PRO A 23 -4.81 0.22 15.89
N ALA A 24 -6.09 0.49 15.65
CA ALA A 24 -7.17 -0.45 15.97
C ALA A 24 -6.87 -1.85 15.38
N PRO A 25 -7.24 -2.94 16.06
CA PRO A 25 -6.86 -4.31 15.70
C PRO A 25 -7.35 -4.77 14.31
N CYS A 26 -8.31 -4.07 13.69
CA CYS A 26 -8.73 -4.35 12.31
C CYS A 26 -7.77 -3.79 11.24
N ASP A 27 -6.90 -2.84 11.59
CA ASP A 27 -6.01 -2.14 10.64
C ASP A 27 -4.59 -2.77 10.58
N THR A 28 -4.31 -3.75 11.43
CA THR A 28 -3.01 -4.44 11.51
C THR A 28 -2.92 -5.65 10.58
N ALA A 29 -3.19 -5.47 9.29
CA ALA A 29 -2.97 -6.55 8.33
C ALA A 29 -1.47 -6.88 8.31
N ARG A 30 -1.14 -8.15 8.53
CA ARG A 30 0.25 -8.62 8.51
C ARG A 30 0.81 -8.82 7.11
N ASP A 31 -0.07 -8.79 6.12
CA ASP A 31 0.28 -9.08 4.74
C ASP A 31 -0.56 -8.25 3.76
N THR A 32 0.08 -7.88 2.67
CA THR A 32 -0.52 -7.23 1.51
C THR A 32 0.30 -7.57 0.27
N HIS A 33 0.08 -6.85 -0.81
CA HIS A 33 0.89 -6.96 -2.01
C HIS A 33 1.11 -5.58 -2.64
N VAL A 34 2.12 -5.51 -3.50
CA VAL A 34 2.37 -4.35 -4.37
C VAL A 34 2.44 -4.85 -5.81
N LEU A 35 1.73 -4.15 -6.69
CA LEU A 35 1.84 -4.36 -8.12
C LEU A 35 2.70 -3.24 -8.71
N VAL A 36 3.87 -3.59 -9.24
CA VAL A 36 4.67 -2.69 -10.06
C VAL A 36 4.03 -2.68 -11.45
N LYS A 37 3.53 -1.51 -11.84
CA LYS A 37 2.78 -1.26 -13.09
C LYS A 37 3.68 -1.35 -14.33
N PRO A 38 3.11 -1.38 -15.56
CA PRO A 38 3.89 -1.53 -16.80
C PRO A 38 4.96 -0.46 -17.00
N ASP A 39 4.68 0.77 -16.58
CA ASP A 39 5.65 1.87 -16.60
C ASP A 39 6.82 1.62 -15.63
N GLY A 40 6.54 1.13 -14.43
CA GLY A 40 7.55 0.80 -13.43
C GLY A 40 8.46 -0.36 -13.87
N VAL A 41 7.87 -1.40 -14.48
CA VAL A 41 8.62 -2.54 -15.00
C VAL A 41 9.47 -2.15 -16.20
N SER A 42 8.90 -1.47 -17.19
CA SER A 42 9.65 -1.07 -18.40
C SER A 42 10.81 -0.10 -18.11
N ARG A 43 10.69 0.72 -17.06
CA ARG A 43 11.74 1.65 -16.61
C ARG A 43 12.74 1.03 -15.63
N GLY A 44 12.64 -0.27 -15.32
CA GLY A 44 13.55 -0.94 -14.39
C GLY A 44 13.44 -0.46 -12.94
N LEU A 45 12.28 0.04 -12.51
CA LEU A 45 12.07 0.64 -11.17
C LEU A 45 11.67 -0.37 -10.09
N ALA A 46 11.47 -1.64 -10.44
CA ALA A 46 11.14 -2.68 -9.46
C ALA A 46 12.12 -2.76 -8.27
N PRO A 47 13.46 -2.69 -8.46
CA PRO A 47 14.41 -2.68 -7.35
C PRO A 47 14.22 -1.49 -6.38
N GLU A 48 13.86 -0.31 -6.90
CA GLU A 48 13.59 0.87 -6.07
C GLU A 48 12.35 0.68 -5.19
N VAL A 49 11.31 0.06 -5.74
CA VAL A 49 10.08 -0.27 -4.99
C VAL A 49 10.40 -1.29 -3.88
N VAL A 50 11.11 -2.36 -4.21
CA VAL A 50 11.52 -3.40 -3.25
C VAL A 50 12.36 -2.79 -2.12
N ARG A 51 13.37 -1.98 -2.48
CA ARG A 51 14.24 -1.30 -1.52
C ARG A 51 13.46 -0.39 -0.58
N ALA A 52 12.52 0.41 -1.11
CA ALA A 52 11.71 1.32 -0.30
C ALA A 52 10.80 0.58 0.70
N LEU A 53 10.24 -0.56 0.30
CA LEU A 53 9.45 -1.42 1.18
C LEU A 53 10.31 -2.06 2.27
N GLN A 54 11.49 -2.59 1.91
CA GLN A 54 12.44 -3.15 2.87
C GLN A 54 12.92 -2.11 3.90
N GLN A 55 13.22 -0.88 3.45
CA GLN A 55 13.57 0.23 4.33
C GLN A 55 12.44 0.63 5.29
N ALA A 56 11.17 0.35 4.94
CA ALA A 56 10.03 0.52 5.83
C ALA A 56 9.86 -0.62 6.85
N GLY A 57 10.80 -1.57 6.89
CA GLY A 57 10.80 -2.74 7.78
C GLY A 57 9.80 -3.80 7.37
N LEU A 58 9.54 -3.94 6.06
CA LEU A 58 8.66 -4.96 5.49
C LEU A 58 9.49 -6.04 4.79
N THR A 59 9.08 -7.29 4.92
CA THR A 59 9.58 -8.39 4.10
C THR A 59 8.89 -8.36 2.76
N VAL A 60 9.64 -8.53 1.67
CA VAL A 60 9.15 -8.45 0.30
C VAL A 60 9.65 -9.65 -0.48
N GLU A 61 8.73 -10.34 -1.15
CA GLU A 61 9.04 -11.48 -2.01
C GLU A 61 8.42 -11.26 -3.39
N PRO A 62 9.20 -11.38 -4.48
CA PRO A 62 8.64 -11.34 -5.82
C PRO A 62 7.81 -12.61 -6.05
N VAL A 63 6.52 -12.44 -6.29
CA VAL A 63 5.61 -13.56 -6.59
C VAL A 63 5.76 -13.99 -8.04
N GLY A 64 5.80 -13.01 -8.95
CA GLY A 64 5.88 -13.29 -10.38
C GLY A 64 5.37 -12.15 -11.25
N HIS A 65 5.47 -12.36 -12.56
CA HIS A 65 4.99 -11.42 -13.55
C HIS A 65 3.59 -11.78 -14.02
N LEU A 66 2.77 -10.76 -14.33
CA LEU A 66 1.47 -10.95 -14.96
C LEU A 66 1.24 -9.91 -16.06
N ARG A 67 0.36 -10.25 -17.01
CA ARG A 67 -0.16 -9.32 -18.03
C ARG A 67 -1.67 -9.42 -18.00
N LEU A 68 -2.35 -8.28 -17.90
CA LEU A 68 -3.80 -8.25 -17.90
C LEU A 68 -4.31 -8.20 -19.34
N SER A 69 -5.33 -9.00 -19.63
CA SER A 69 -6.24 -8.74 -20.74
C SER A 69 -7.24 -7.65 -20.35
N ARG A 70 -7.92 -7.07 -21.33
CA ARG A 70 -8.95 -6.06 -21.10
C ARG A 70 -10.00 -6.52 -20.08
N ALA A 71 -10.54 -7.73 -20.28
CA ALA A 71 -11.54 -8.31 -19.36
C ALA A 71 -11.00 -8.54 -17.94
N GLN A 72 -9.70 -8.80 -17.79
CA GLN A 72 -9.08 -8.95 -16.46
C GLN A 72 -8.88 -7.60 -15.78
N ALA A 73 -8.48 -6.56 -16.54
CA ALA A 73 -8.39 -5.20 -16.02
C ALA A 73 -9.76 -4.67 -15.55
N GLU A 74 -10.82 -4.96 -16.30
CA GLU A 74 -12.20 -4.60 -15.93
C GLU A 74 -12.69 -5.34 -14.68
N ARG A 75 -12.31 -6.62 -14.51
CA ARG A 75 -12.61 -7.36 -13.27
C ARG A 75 -11.87 -6.81 -12.05
N TRP A 76 -10.64 -6.35 -12.24
CA TRP A 76 -9.87 -5.72 -11.17
C TRP A 76 -10.48 -4.36 -10.77
N TYR A 77 -10.77 -3.51 -11.76
CA TYR A 77 -11.26 -2.14 -11.56
C TYR A 77 -12.63 -1.94 -12.24
N PRO A 78 -13.72 -2.54 -11.74
CA PRO A 78 -15.04 -2.38 -12.34
C PRO A 78 -15.52 -0.92 -12.25
N GLU A 79 -15.12 -0.20 -11.21
CA GLU A 79 -15.42 1.22 -11.01
C GLU A 79 -14.92 2.09 -12.16
N LYS A 80 -13.78 1.73 -12.77
CA LYS A 80 -13.20 2.45 -13.91
C LYS A 80 -13.97 2.27 -15.21
N LEU A 81 -14.99 1.41 -15.29
CA LEU A 81 -15.81 1.30 -16.50
C LEU A 81 -16.68 2.55 -16.74
N ASN A 82 -17.09 3.21 -15.66
CA ASN A 82 -18.06 4.31 -15.71
C ASN A 82 -17.41 5.69 -15.60
N GLU A 83 -16.08 5.76 -15.50
CA GLU A 83 -15.35 7.02 -15.45
C GLU A 83 -14.97 7.51 -16.86
N PRO A 84 -14.96 8.84 -17.11
CA PRO A 84 -14.59 9.39 -18.42
C PRO A 84 -13.22 8.92 -18.94
N ASP A 85 -12.22 8.86 -18.05
CA ASP A 85 -10.86 8.39 -18.34
C ASP A 85 -10.64 6.88 -18.11
N GLY A 86 -11.72 6.18 -17.79
CA GLY A 86 -11.77 4.77 -17.50
C GLY A 86 -11.19 3.87 -18.60
N PRO A 87 -11.69 4.01 -19.85
CA PRO A 87 -11.19 3.23 -20.98
C PRO A 87 -9.68 3.37 -21.21
N LEU A 88 -9.14 4.59 -21.07
CA LEU A 88 -7.71 4.88 -21.20
C LEU A 88 -6.90 4.23 -20.07
N THR A 89 -7.40 4.28 -18.84
CA THR A 89 -6.74 3.65 -17.68
C THR A 89 -6.68 2.14 -17.84
N LEU A 90 -7.79 1.53 -18.24
CA LEU A 90 -7.87 0.08 -18.46
C LEU A 90 -7.02 -0.37 -19.65
N ALA A 91 -6.93 0.42 -20.73
CA ALA A 91 -6.03 0.16 -21.85
C ALA A 91 -4.56 0.20 -21.39
N TYR A 92 -4.19 1.22 -20.61
CA TYR A 92 -2.86 1.36 -20.03
C TYR A 92 -2.43 0.14 -19.21
N LEU A 93 -3.32 -0.40 -18.37
CA LEU A 93 -3.03 -1.59 -17.55
C LEU A 93 -2.73 -2.85 -18.39
N CYS A 94 -3.14 -2.86 -19.67
CA CYS A 94 -2.92 -3.98 -20.60
C CYS A 94 -1.66 -3.79 -21.47
N GLU A 95 -0.98 -2.64 -21.42
CA GLU A 95 0.15 -2.33 -22.32
C GLU A 95 1.37 -3.24 -22.13
N GLY A 96 1.58 -3.78 -20.93
CA GLY A 96 2.84 -4.44 -20.60
C GLY A 96 2.79 -5.40 -19.41
N PRO A 97 3.92 -6.07 -19.14
CA PRO A 97 4.08 -6.90 -17.96
C PRO A 97 4.07 -6.04 -16.69
N MET A 98 3.52 -6.61 -15.63
CA MET A 98 3.55 -6.09 -14.28
C MET A 98 4.22 -7.11 -13.37
N LEU A 99 4.82 -6.65 -12.28
CA LEU A 99 5.45 -7.49 -11.28
C LEU A 99 4.62 -7.45 -9.99
N LEU A 100 4.16 -8.61 -9.54
CA LEU A 100 3.48 -8.76 -8.26
C LEU A 100 4.48 -9.09 -7.16
N LEU A 101 4.44 -8.31 -6.09
CA LEU A 101 5.25 -8.48 -4.89
C LEU A 101 4.35 -8.84 -3.72
N ALA A 102 4.67 -9.91 -3.00
CA ALA A 102 4.09 -10.20 -1.70
C ALA A 102 4.81 -9.34 -0.66
N VAL A 103 4.06 -8.74 0.25
CA VAL A 103 4.59 -7.85 1.28
C VAL A 103 4.07 -8.29 2.63
N VAL A 104 4.97 -8.60 3.56
CA VAL A 104 4.63 -9.13 4.89
C VAL A 104 5.34 -8.31 5.96
N GLY A 105 4.65 -8.04 7.07
CA GLY A 105 5.20 -7.35 8.22
C GLY A 105 4.12 -6.75 9.09
N ASP A 106 4.51 -6.22 10.25
CA ASP A 106 3.57 -5.54 11.12
C ASP A 106 2.98 -4.32 10.41
N ASP A 107 1.65 -4.29 10.34
CA ASP A 107 0.91 -3.18 9.75
C ASP A 107 1.27 -2.96 8.27
N ALA A 108 1.39 -4.07 7.54
CA ALA A 108 1.81 -4.10 6.14
C ALA A 108 0.95 -3.20 5.24
N LEU A 109 -0.38 -3.18 5.39
CA LEU A 109 -1.26 -2.32 4.58
C LEU A 109 -0.90 -0.83 4.72
N ARG A 110 -0.93 -0.28 5.94
CA ARG A 110 -0.66 1.15 6.16
C ARG A 110 0.76 1.53 5.75
N ARG A 111 1.77 0.74 6.11
CA ARG A 111 3.16 1.01 5.73
C ARG A 111 3.36 0.98 4.22
N THR A 112 2.79 -0.02 3.54
CA THR A 112 2.86 -0.15 2.09
C THR A 112 2.19 1.03 1.39
N ARG A 113 1.03 1.49 1.88
CA ARG A 113 0.36 2.69 1.34
C ARG A 113 1.23 3.94 1.45
N ARG A 114 1.96 4.10 2.56
CA ARG A 114 2.92 5.21 2.73
C ARG A 114 4.06 5.12 1.71
N VAL A 115 4.64 3.93 1.53
CA VAL A 115 5.70 3.69 0.54
C VAL A 115 5.18 3.93 -0.89
N LYS A 116 3.98 3.46 -1.23
CA LYS A 116 3.34 3.71 -2.52
C LYS A 116 3.25 5.21 -2.83
N LYS A 117 2.79 6.03 -1.87
CA LYS A 117 2.72 7.50 -2.05
C LYS A 117 4.11 8.09 -2.29
N ASP A 118 5.14 7.58 -1.62
CA ASP A 118 6.52 8.02 -1.81
C ASP A 118 7.07 7.69 -3.21
N ILE A 119 6.89 6.43 -3.63
CA ILE A 119 7.28 5.95 -4.96
C ILE A 119 6.57 6.76 -6.06
N ARG A 120 5.26 6.97 -5.93
CA ARG A 120 4.47 7.78 -6.89
C ARG A 120 5.00 9.20 -7.00
N ARG A 121 5.33 9.84 -5.87
CA ARG A 121 5.90 11.20 -5.85
C ARG A 121 7.27 11.27 -6.51
N ARG A 122 8.11 10.25 -6.33
CA ARG A 122 9.50 10.24 -6.84
C ARG A 122 9.59 9.87 -8.31
N PHE A 123 8.74 8.96 -8.77
CA PHE A 123 8.91 8.31 -10.07
C PHE A 123 7.70 8.36 -11.00
N GLY A 124 6.53 8.78 -10.51
CA GLY A 124 5.33 8.90 -11.34
C GLY A 124 5.46 10.02 -12.36
N THR A 125 4.96 9.78 -13.57
CA THR A 125 4.95 10.77 -14.66
C THR A 125 3.58 11.41 -14.84
N ASP A 126 2.50 10.67 -14.56
CA ASP A 126 1.12 11.14 -14.61
C ASP A 126 0.21 10.31 -13.69
N GLU A 127 -1.09 10.57 -13.72
CA GLU A 127 -2.07 9.88 -12.86
C GLU A 127 -2.17 8.37 -13.12
N ARG A 128 -2.00 7.92 -14.37
CA ARG A 128 -2.07 6.51 -14.79
C ARG A 128 -0.70 5.83 -14.61
N ARG A 129 0.36 6.46 -15.13
CA ARG A 129 1.77 6.05 -15.08
C ARG A 129 2.44 6.53 -13.80
N ASN A 130 2.08 5.86 -12.71
CA ASN A 130 2.55 6.17 -11.37
C ASN A 130 3.28 5.00 -10.69
N VAL A 131 3.84 4.08 -11.48
CA VAL A 131 4.79 3.02 -11.07
C VAL A 131 4.22 1.90 -10.19
N ALA A 132 3.45 2.21 -9.15
CA ALA A 132 3.05 1.26 -8.13
C ALA A 132 1.57 1.36 -7.74
N HIS A 133 0.98 0.19 -7.52
CA HIS A 133 -0.33 0.01 -6.90
C HIS A 133 -0.23 -0.86 -5.65
N CYS A 134 -1.10 -0.61 -4.68
CA CYS A 134 -1.35 -1.49 -3.55
C CYS A 134 -2.79 -1.28 -3.06
N PRO A 135 -3.41 -2.31 -2.48
CA PRO A 135 -4.72 -2.18 -1.83
C PRO A 135 -4.75 -1.07 -0.78
N GLU A 136 -5.88 -0.37 -0.68
CA GLU A 136 -6.16 0.58 0.40
C GLU A 136 -6.83 -0.13 1.60
N THR A 137 -7.61 -1.18 1.32
CA THR A 137 -8.37 -1.95 2.31
C THR A 137 -8.08 -3.46 2.26
N ARG A 138 -8.51 -4.21 3.29
CA ARG A 138 -8.44 -5.69 3.27
C ARG A 138 -9.34 -6.31 2.21
N GLY A 139 -10.55 -5.74 2.02
CA GLY A 139 -11.49 -6.22 1.01
C GLY A 139 -10.92 -6.09 -0.41
N GLU A 140 -10.32 -4.93 -0.73
CA GLU A 140 -9.60 -4.74 -2.00
C GLU A 140 -8.46 -5.74 -2.15
N ARG A 141 -7.65 -5.94 -1.10
CA ARG A 141 -6.53 -6.90 -1.13
C ARG A 141 -7.01 -8.30 -1.48
N ASP A 142 -8.10 -8.74 -0.88
CA ASP A 142 -8.61 -10.10 -1.05
C ASP A 142 -9.24 -10.28 -2.44
N HIS A 143 -9.97 -9.27 -2.93
CA HIS A 143 -10.46 -9.20 -4.32
C HIS A 143 -9.32 -9.27 -5.34
N GLU A 144 -8.33 -8.39 -5.18
CA GLU A 144 -7.17 -8.30 -6.06
C GLU A 144 -6.37 -9.61 -6.11
N ARG A 145 -6.20 -10.29 -4.97
CA ARG A 145 -5.57 -11.62 -4.93
C ARG A 145 -6.36 -12.64 -5.74
N GLY A 146 -7.69 -12.62 -5.68
CA GLY A 146 -8.55 -13.47 -6.49
C GLY A 146 -8.41 -13.21 -7.99
N VAL A 147 -8.19 -11.94 -8.38
CA VAL A 147 -7.99 -11.56 -9.79
C VAL A 147 -6.59 -11.91 -10.28
N PHE A 148 -5.55 -11.60 -9.51
CA PHE A 148 -4.16 -11.75 -9.93
C PHE A 148 -3.61 -13.16 -9.79
N GLY A 149 -4.01 -13.90 -8.76
CA GLY A 149 -3.46 -15.23 -8.43
C GLY A 149 -3.39 -16.18 -9.65
N PRO A 150 -4.47 -16.36 -10.42
CA PRO A 150 -4.46 -17.23 -11.61
C PRO A 150 -3.60 -16.73 -12.77
N LEU A 151 -3.20 -15.46 -12.76
CA LEU A 151 -2.49 -14.79 -13.87
C LEU A 151 -0.98 -14.75 -13.67
N VAL A 152 -0.53 -14.90 -12.43
CA VAL A 152 0.88 -14.77 -12.07
C VAL A 152 1.68 -15.93 -12.64
N ARG A 153 2.73 -15.58 -13.39
CA ARG A 153 3.79 -16.48 -13.80
C ARG A 153 4.93 -16.35 -12.78
N PRO A 154 5.22 -17.38 -11.97
CA PRO A 154 6.24 -17.30 -10.93
C PRO A 154 7.60 -16.88 -11.49
N CYS A 155 8.35 -16.12 -10.69
CA CYS A 155 9.76 -15.89 -10.97
C CYS A 155 10.50 -17.24 -10.89
N ARG A 156 11.25 -17.58 -11.94
CA ARG A 156 12.12 -18.75 -11.98
C ARG A 156 13.52 -18.40 -11.49
#